data_AF-A0A645FDA2-F1
#
_entry.id   AF-A0A645FDA2-F1
#
_cell.length_a   1.000
_cell.length_b   1.000
_cell.length_c   1.000
_cell.angle_alpha   90.00
_cell.angle_beta   90.00
_cell.angle_gamma   90.00
#
_symmetry.space_group_name_H-M   'P 1'
#
loop_
_entity.id
_entity.type
_entity.pdbx_description
1 polymer ?
#
loop_
_entity_poly.entity_id
_entity_poly.type
_entity_poly.pdbx_seq_one_letter_code
_entity_poly.pdbx_strand_id
1 'polypeptide(L)'
;MSYGGLSAGFCAFYHDSIFGNVLSQSGSFWRDTVIEEPPINWHRSDWLIKQFQTSDKKNIRFYLDWGLQEPIILNSNRKFTRVLDRLEYNYKFSEFNGWHDWSNSRKSFPVGLKYLMENK
;
A
#
# COMPACT_ATOMS: atom_id res chain seq x y z
N MET A 1 -8.01 -3.24 2.76
CA MET A 1 -7.29 -4.33 3.46
C MET A 1 -6.73 -5.31 2.43
N SER A 2 -5.48 -5.77 2.59
CA SER A 2 -4.86 -6.80 1.76
C SER A 2 -4.83 -6.44 0.27
N TYR A 3 -5.36 -7.30 -0.61
CA TYR A 3 -5.59 -7.03 -2.02
C TYR A 3 -6.40 -5.76 -2.28
N GLY A 4 -7.33 -5.39 -1.40
CA GLY A 4 -8.04 -4.12 -1.53
C GLY A 4 -7.11 -2.91 -1.38
N GLY A 5 -6.06 -3.03 -0.56
CA GLY A 5 -5.02 -2.00 -0.46
C GLY A 5 -4.13 -1.93 -1.71
N LEU A 6 -3.76 -3.09 -2.27
CA LEU A 6 -3.06 -3.17 -3.55
C LEU A 6 -3.90 -2.56 -4.69
N SER A 7 -5.17 -2.94 -4.77
CA SER A 7 -6.12 -2.46 -5.77
C SER A 7 -6.36 -0.96 -5.67
N ALA A 8 -6.48 -0.40 -4.45
CA ALA A 8 -6.58 1.04 -4.27
C ALA A 8 -5.35 1.78 -4.82
N GLY A 9 -4.14 1.28 -4.53
CA GLY A 9 -2.90 1.83 -5.09
C GLY A 9 -2.82 1.70 -6.60
N PHE A 10 -3.27 0.56 -7.16
CA PHE A 10 -3.32 0.32 -8.60
C PHE A 10 -4.27 1.29 -9.31
N CYS A 11 -5.50 1.45 -8.80
CA CYS A 11 -6.49 2.37 -9.37
C CYS A 11 -5.99 3.81 -9.36
N ALA A 12 -5.39 4.26 -8.25
CA ALA A 12 -4.80 5.59 -8.17
C ALA A 12 -3.61 5.76 -9.12
N PHE A 13 -2.76 4.74 -9.29
CA PHE A 13 -1.61 4.82 -10.19
C PHE A 13 -2.00 5.10 -11.65
N TYR A 14 -3.07 4.47 -12.13
CA TYR A 14 -3.55 4.62 -13.51
C TYR A 14 -4.59 5.74 -13.70
N HIS A 15 -5.25 6.16 -12.63
CA HIS A 15 -6.34 7.13 -12.68
C HIS A 15 -6.26 8.15 -11.53
N ASP A 16 -5.09 8.77 -11.33
CA ASP A 16 -4.81 9.71 -10.25
C ASP A 16 -5.67 10.99 -10.32
N SER A 17 -6.14 11.37 -11.51
CA SER A 17 -7.11 12.45 -11.70
C SER A 17 -8.48 12.18 -11.08
N ILE A 18 -8.83 10.91 -10.83
CA ILE A 18 -10.09 10.49 -10.21
C ILE A 18 -9.83 10.03 -8.76
N PHE A 19 -8.76 9.25 -8.56
CA PHE A 19 -8.41 8.65 -7.28
C PHE A 19 -7.10 9.23 -6.73
N GLY A 20 -7.13 10.49 -6.30
CA GLY A 20 -5.95 11.17 -5.72
C GLY A 20 -5.62 10.78 -4.27
N ASN A 21 -6.45 9.98 -3.61
CA ASN A 21 -6.26 9.55 -2.22
C ASN A 21 -6.33 8.03 -2.11
N VAL A 22 -5.34 7.42 -1.45
CA VAL A 22 -5.26 5.97 -1.23
C VAL A 22 -5.20 5.66 0.26
N LEU A 23 -6.15 4.88 0.75
CA LEU A 23 -6.09 4.24 2.08
C LEU A 23 -5.84 2.75 1.87
N SER A 24 -4.64 2.28 2.21
CA SER A 24 -4.25 0.88 2.03
C SER A 24 -3.84 0.26 3.36
N GLN A 25 -4.63 -0.71 3.79
CA GLN A 25 -4.44 -1.40 5.06
C GLN A 25 -3.87 -2.78 4.80
N SER A 26 -2.76 -3.12 5.45
CA SER A 26 -1.93 -4.31 5.21
C SER A 26 -1.83 -4.67 3.72
N GLY A 27 -1.49 -3.67 2.87
CA GLY A 27 -1.58 -3.79 1.42
C GLY A 27 -0.67 -4.88 0.84
N SER A 28 -1.19 -5.68 -0.10
CA SER A 28 -0.44 -6.79 -0.72
C SER A 28 0.56 -6.35 -1.80
N PHE A 29 1.38 -5.33 -1.52
CA PHE A 29 2.34 -4.77 -2.49
C PHE A 29 3.47 -5.71 -2.89
N TRP A 30 3.59 -6.87 -2.23
CA TRP A 30 4.49 -7.97 -2.56
C TRP A 30 4.07 -8.77 -3.80
N ARG A 31 2.82 -8.59 -4.28
CA ARG A 31 2.21 -9.40 -5.34
C ARG A 31 2.84 -9.13 -6.71
N ASP A 32 2.77 -10.18 -7.54
CA ASP A 32 3.06 -10.13 -8.97
C ASP A 32 1.77 -10.06 -9.79
N THR A 33 1.90 -9.83 -11.10
CA THR A 33 0.77 -9.83 -12.05
C THR A 33 0.29 -11.23 -12.42
N VAL A 34 1.08 -12.27 -12.12
CA VAL A 34 0.75 -13.67 -12.42
C VAL A 34 0.09 -14.33 -11.22
N ILE A 35 -1.06 -14.99 -11.46
CA ILE A 35 -1.92 -15.65 -10.44
C ILE A 35 -1.65 -17.17 -10.37
N GLU A 36 -0.69 -17.69 -11.13
CA GLU A 36 -0.40 -19.13 -11.14
C GLU A 36 0.07 -19.65 -9.77
N GLU A 37 -0.25 -20.91 -9.49
CA GLU A 37 0.19 -21.57 -8.25
C GLU A 37 1.72 -21.48 -8.16
N PRO A 38 2.23 -20.79 -7.14
CA PRO A 38 3.63 -20.47 -7.11
C PRO A 38 4.40 -21.75 -6.77
N PRO A 39 5.46 -22.09 -7.53
CA PRO A 39 6.43 -23.08 -7.06
C PRO A 39 7.00 -22.62 -5.71
N ILE A 40 7.65 -23.55 -5.00
CA ILE A 40 8.18 -23.39 -3.62
C ILE A 40 9.10 -22.15 -3.41
N ASN A 41 9.46 -21.46 -4.50
CA ASN A 41 10.34 -20.29 -4.61
C ASN A 41 9.57 -18.98 -4.93
N TRP A 42 8.46 -18.75 -4.23
CA TRP A 42 7.53 -17.62 -4.36
C TRP A 42 8.20 -16.29 -4.81
N HIS A 43 8.00 -15.88 -6.06
CA HIS A 43 8.60 -14.67 -6.61
C HIS A 43 7.84 -13.42 -6.17
N ARG A 44 8.39 -12.69 -5.18
CA ARG A 44 7.98 -11.33 -4.83
C ARG A 44 8.48 -10.38 -5.91
N SER A 45 7.68 -10.10 -6.92
CA SER A 45 8.08 -9.15 -7.95
C SER A 45 7.94 -7.71 -7.49
N ASP A 46 7.14 -7.46 -6.44
CA ASP A 46 6.77 -6.12 -5.97
C ASP A 46 6.27 -5.25 -7.15
N TRP A 47 5.45 -5.84 -8.02
CA TRP A 47 5.21 -5.31 -9.36
C TRP A 47 4.73 -3.86 -9.33
N LEU A 48 3.74 -3.55 -8.49
CA LEU A 48 3.19 -2.20 -8.40
C LEU A 48 4.23 -1.21 -7.85
N ILE A 49 5.05 -1.62 -6.87
CA ILE A 49 6.15 -0.77 -6.37
C ILE A 49 7.11 -0.42 -7.52
N LYS A 50 7.46 -1.39 -8.38
CA LYS A 50 8.30 -1.14 -9.56
C LYS A 50 7.66 -0.13 -10.52
N GLN A 51 6.34 -0.19 -10.73
CA GLN A 51 5.64 0.79 -11.57
C GLN A 51 5.83 2.22 -11.05
N PHE A 52 5.68 2.43 -9.73
CA PHE A 52 5.96 3.73 -9.10
C PHE A 52 7.42 4.18 -9.28
N GLN A 53 8.38 3.25 -9.22
CA GLN A 53 9.80 3.58 -9.39
C GLN A 53 10.17 4.03 -10.80
N THR A 54 9.43 3.59 -11.83
CA THR A 54 9.75 3.82 -13.25
C THR A 54 8.83 4.81 -13.94
N SER A 55 7.77 5.29 -13.28
CA SER A 55 6.85 6.28 -13.85
C SER A 55 7.18 7.70 -13.40
N ASP A 56 6.64 8.67 -14.13
CA ASP A 56 6.50 10.02 -13.60
C ASP A 56 5.67 10.02 -12.31
N LYS A 57 5.95 10.99 -11.43
CA LYS A 57 5.26 11.17 -10.17
C LYS A 57 3.77 11.44 -10.42
N LYS A 58 2.91 10.70 -9.73
CA LYS A 58 1.45 10.82 -9.78
C LYS A 58 0.95 11.78 -8.71
N ASN A 59 -0.21 12.40 -8.92
CA ASN A 59 -0.85 13.26 -7.92
C ASN A 59 -1.65 12.43 -6.91
N ILE A 60 -0.94 11.67 -6.07
CA ILE A 60 -1.56 10.74 -5.11
C ILE A 60 -1.07 11.03 -3.69
N ARG A 61 -1.99 10.98 -2.73
CA ARG A 61 -1.71 11.01 -1.29
C ARG A 61 -2.03 9.65 -0.67
N PHE A 62 -1.11 9.13 0.14
CA PHE A 62 -1.24 7.78 0.71
C PHE A 62 -1.42 7.81 2.23
N TYR A 63 -2.34 6.98 2.72
CA TYR A 63 -2.30 6.43 4.07
C TYR A 63 -2.09 4.93 4.00
N LEU A 64 -1.08 4.44 4.72
CA LEU A 64 -0.71 3.04 4.77
C LEU A 64 -0.77 2.51 6.21
N ASP A 65 -1.12 1.25 6.39
CA ASP A 65 -0.87 0.55 7.66
C ASP A 65 -0.46 -0.90 7.44
N TRP A 66 0.17 -1.50 8.45
CA TRP A 66 0.44 -2.94 8.50
C TRP A 66 0.79 -3.40 9.92
N GLY A 67 0.55 -4.68 10.18
CA GLY A 67 0.88 -5.34 11.43
C GLY A 67 2.33 -5.80 11.51
N LEU A 68 2.91 -5.73 12.70
CA LEU A 68 4.28 -6.20 12.98
C LEU A 68 4.45 -7.71 12.82
N GLN A 69 3.37 -8.49 12.92
CA GLN A 69 3.39 -9.94 12.76
C GLN A 69 3.08 -10.38 11.32
N GLU A 70 3.11 -9.48 10.34
CA GLU A 70 2.80 -9.82 8.93
C GLU A 70 4.07 -9.80 8.05
N PRO A 71 5.03 -10.73 8.17
CA PRO A 71 6.39 -10.55 7.66
C PRO A 71 6.48 -10.25 6.16
N ILE A 72 5.62 -10.83 5.33
CA ILE A 72 5.61 -10.55 3.88
C ILE A 72 5.08 -9.13 3.61
N ILE A 73 3.95 -8.79 4.24
CA ILE A 73 3.27 -7.49 4.09
C ILE A 73 4.10 -6.36 4.69
N LEU A 74 4.66 -6.56 5.88
CA LEU A 74 5.54 -5.62 6.56
C LEU A 74 6.72 -5.24 5.66
N ASN A 75 7.41 -6.24 5.11
CA ASN A 75 8.57 -5.99 4.27
C ASN A 75 8.21 -5.25 2.98
N SER A 76 7.10 -5.61 2.32
CA SER A 76 6.67 -4.93 1.09
C SER A 76 6.18 -3.52 1.36
N ASN A 77 5.42 -3.27 2.44
CA ASN A 77 4.91 -1.94 2.74
C ASN A 77 6.04 -0.99 3.20
N ARG A 78 7.00 -1.46 4.02
CA ARG A 78 8.23 -0.69 4.32
C ARG A 78 9.06 -0.42 3.07
N LYS A 79 9.14 -1.37 2.13
CA LYS A 79 9.78 -1.12 0.83
C LYS A 79 9.04 -0.03 0.05
N PHE A 80 7.71 -0.09 0.03
CA PHE A 80 6.90 0.88 -0.68
C PHE A 80 7.03 2.28 -0.08
N THR A 81 7.03 2.44 1.26
CA THR A 81 7.24 3.76 1.88
C THR A 81 8.59 4.36 1.53
N ARG A 82 9.68 3.57 1.47
CA ARG A 82 10.98 4.07 0.99
C ARG A 82 10.94 4.56 -0.46
N VAL A 83 10.12 3.94 -1.31
CA VAL A 83 9.92 4.39 -2.70
C VAL A 83 9.08 5.67 -2.73
N LEU A 84 7.99 5.74 -1.96
CA LEU A 84 7.17 6.95 -1.85
C LEU A 84 7.98 8.14 -1.34
N ASP A 85 8.84 7.91 -0.35
CA ASP A 85 9.75 8.90 0.22
C ASP A 85 10.74 9.43 -0.82
N ARG A 86 11.45 8.53 -1.51
CA ARG A 86 12.40 8.88 -2.58
C ARG A 86 11.75 9.67 -3.73
N LEU A 87 10.50 9.40 -4.03
CA LEU A 87 9.72 10.07 -5.08
C LEU A 87 8.93 11.27 -4.53
N GLU A 88 9.14 11.63 -3.26
CA GLU A 88 8.57 12.79 -2.57
C GLU A 88 7.03 12.80 -2.56
N TYR A 89 6.38 11.64 -2.50
CA TYR A 89 4.93 11.55 -2.34
C TYR A 89 4.47 12.07 -0.97
N ASN A 90 3.25 12.59 -0.90
CA ASN A 90 2.62 12.87 0.38
C ASN A 90 2.07 11.57 0.97
N TYR A 91 2.63 11.11 2.08
CA TYR A 91 2.13 9.91 2.73
C TYR A 91 2.20 9.97 4.26
N LYS A 92 1.39 9.13 4.91
CA LYS A 92 1.56 8.70 6.30
C LYS A 92 1.43 7.19 6.38
N PHE A 93 2.08 6.59 7.37
CA PHE A 93 1.85 5.20 7.70
C PHE A 93 1.79 4.95 9.20
N SER A 94 1.20 3.82 9.59
CA SER A 94 1.17 3.33 10.96
C SER A 94 1.53 1.85 11.01
N GLU A 95 2.44 1.49 11.90
CA GLU A 95 2.68 0.10 12.28
C GLU A 95 1.94 -0.20 13.58
N PHE A 96 1.36 -1.39 13.70
CA PHE A 96 0.68 -1.82 14.91
C PHE A 96 1.12 -3.22 15.34
N ASN A 97 1.06 -3.47 16.64
CA ASN A 97 1.29 -4.80 17.19
C ASN A 97 0.06 -5.68 16.93
N GLY A 98 0.03 -6.37 15.78
CA GLY A 98 -1.04 -7.27 15.40
C GLY A 98 -0.76 -8.04 14.09
N TRP A 99 -1.61 -9.02 13.84
CA TRP A 99 -1.66 -9.80 12.60
C TRP A 99 -2.59 -9.17 11.57
N HIS A 100 -2.72 -9.86 10.42
CA HIS A 100 -3.64 -9.56 9.33
C HIS A 100 -5.11 -9.78 9.73
N ASP A 101 -5.64 -8.89 10.57
CA ASP A 101 -6.97 -8.99 11.17
C ASP A 101 -7.80 -7.71 10.95
N TRP A 102 -9.09 -7.92 10.71
CA TRP A 102 -10.15 -6.91 10.62
C TRP A 102 -10.26 -6.03 11.86
N SER A 103 -9.97 -6.57 13.05
CA SER A 103 -9.98 -5.79 14.29
C SER A 103 -8.99 -4.63 14.24
N ASN A 104 -7.83 -4.84 13.60
CA ASN A 104 -6.81 -3.82 13.39
C ASN A 104 -7.23 -2.85 12.27
N SER A 105 -7.76 -3.37 11.16
CA SER A 105 -8.23 -2.51 10.06
C SER A 105 -9.30 -1.53 10.52
N ARG A 106 -10.22 -1.97 11.39
CA ARG A 106 -11.27 -1.10 11.93
C ARG A 106 -10.69 0.09 12.73
N LYS A 107 -9.57 -0.10 13.42
CA LYS A 107 -8.93 0.94 14.24
C LYS A 107 -8.21 1.98 13.38
N SER A 108 -7.48 1.54 12.37
CA SER A 108 -6.67 2.44 11.54
C SER A 108 -7.46 3.13 10.42
N PHE A 109 -8.59 2.55 9.99
CA PHE A 109 -9.44 3.13 8.94
C PHE A 109 -9.87 4.58 9.22
N PRO A 110 -10.50 4.93 10.37
CA PRO A 110 -10.91 6.31 10.64
C PRO A 110 -9.72 7.28 10.73
N VAL A 111 -8.56 6.82 11.22
CA VAL A 111 -7.33 7.62 11.29
C VAL A 111 -6.84 7.97 9.89
N GLY A 112 -6.77 6.97 9.00
CA GLY A 112 -6.37 7.18 7.61
C GLY A 112 -7.34 8.06 6.83
N LEU A 113 -8.64 7.84 7.03
CA LEU A 113 -9.67 8.64 6.38
C LEU A 113 -9.59 10.11 6.80
N LYS A 114 -9.40 10.38 8.09
CA LYS A 114 -9.20 11.75 8.60
C LYS A 114 -8.00 12.41 7.92
N TYR A 115 -6.84 11.77 7.91
CA TYR A 115 -5.63 12.32 7.26
C TYR A 115 -5.83 12.64 5.76
N LEU A 116 -6.55 11.78 5.04
CA LEU A 116 -6.77 11.95 3.59
C LEU A 116 -7.82 13.01 3.25
N MET A 117 -8.70 13.33 4.19
CA MET A 117 -9.76 14.33 4.03
C MET A 117 -9.37 15.71 4.58
N GLU A 118 -8.37 15.77 5.45
CA GLU A 118 -7.79 17.03 5.93
C GLU A 118 -7.06 17.75 4.78
N ASN A 119 -7.35 19.05 4.63
CA ASN A 119 -6.75 19.96 3.64
C ASN A 119 -7.12 19.67 2.18
N LYS A 120 -8.39 19.32 1.92
CA LYS A 120 -9.00 19.54 0.61
C LYS A 120 -9.51 20.97 0.47
#